data_AF-A0A6X7M347-F1
#
_entry.id   AF-A0A6X7M347-F1
#
_cell.length_a   1.000
_cell.length_b   1.000
_cell.length_c   1.000
_cell.angle_alpha   90.00
_cell.angle_beta   90.00
_cell.angle_gamma   90.00
#
_symmetry.space_group_name_H-M   'P 1'
#
loop_
_entity.id
_entity.type
_entity.pdbx_description
1 polymer ?
#
loop_
_entity_poly.entity_id
_entity_poly.type
_entity_poly.pdbx_seq_one_letter_code
_entity_poly.pdbx_strand_id
1 'polypeptide(L)'
;MFFNDESLFSFLFRTQLIYGYHNFRNLITLGGWVSHKINARKELFPIYHRFNELKLLNVVNSGEHPHTTFSSPYSNLREFKEFIEHGTAYINGRPDRTIRFCNVCIIENKKKYGVGYLKKDWEFSRYCFIHKVPLSETIPFSYKKTVNAMSDIIQGVLPENDDFVISPLEETKWKEIKKQQKKPLSTLYIKPCASFLMKEWIYENRIILTELLQKKLYDLQKDVLLKQLTLYPDWYVSKLYHKRHDESLVIFKDYVTQNTCIIKEKYGILRKNSFVFRCLKAKSINCNDCTEKLSSRDCKLRNQF
;
A
#
# COMPACT_ATOMS: atom_id res chain seq x y z
N MET A 1 7.69 -12.54 17.62
CA MET A 1 6.66 -13.13 16.73
C MET A 1 5.97 -12.03 15.93
N PHE A 2 5.62 -12.28 14.67
CA PHE A 2 4.95 -11.34 13.76
C PHE A 2 3.79 -12.06 13.05
N PHE A 3 2.61 -11.45 13.03
CA PHE A 3 1.41 -12.00 12.39
C PHE A 3 1.15 -11.28 11.07
N ASN A 4 0.86 -12.03 10.00
CA ASN A 4 0.77 -11.47 8.64
C ASN A 4 -0.39 -10.48 8.45
N ASP A 5 -1.43 -10.59 9.26
CA ASP A 5 -2.63 -9.77 9.23
C ASP A 5 -2.73 -8.80 10.41
N GLU A 6 -1.69 -8.66 11.24
CA GLU A 6 -1.67 -7.71 12.36
C GLU A 6 -1.54 -6.26 11.85
N SER A 7 -2.22 -5.32 12.52
CA SER A 7 -2.10 -3.89 12.23
C SER A 7 -0.77 -3.31 12.71
N LEU A 8 -0.33 -2.20 12.10
CA LEU A 8 0.87 -1.48 12.54
C LEU A 8 0.77 -1.04 14.00
N PHE A 9 -0.38 -0.48 14.38
CA PHE A 9 -0.62 -0.04 15.74
C PHE A 9 -0.49 -1.21 16.74
N SER A 10 -1.12 -2.36 16.48
CA SER A 10 -1.03 -3.54 17.34
C SER A 10 0.40 -4.07 17.43
N PHE A 11 1.08 -4.17 16.29
CA PHE A 11 2.46 -4.65 16.23
C PHE A 11 3.41 -3.79 17.08
N LEU A 12 3.32 -2.47 16.96
CA LEU A 12 4.16 -1.54 17.72
C LEU A 12 3.79 -1.53 19.19
N PHE A 13 2.51 -1.52 19.53
CA PHE A 13 2.04 -1.55 20.92
C PHE A 13 2.54 -2.82 21.62
N ARG A 14 2.30 -3.99 21.01
CA ARG A 14 2.70 -5.29 21.55
C ARG A 14 4.21 -5.41 21.67
N THR A 15 4.96 -4.96 20.67
CA THR A 15 6.44 -4.98 20.73
C THR A 15 6.94 -4.09 21.86
N GLN A 16 6.38 -2.89 22.00
CA GLN A 16 6.75 -1.99 23.07
C GLN A 16 6.43 -2.56 24.47
N LEU A 17 5.25 -3.17 24.63
CA LEU A 17 4.84 -3.82 25.88
C LEU A 17 5.77 -5.00 26.26
N ILE A 18 6.12 -5.86 25.31
CA ILE A 18 6.99 -7.03 25.55
C ILE A 18 8.37 -6.62 26.07
N TYR A 19 8.89 -5.48 25.61
CA TYR A 19 10.20 -4.97 26.02
C TYR A 19 10.12 -4.04 27.24
N GLY A 20 9.01 -4.05 27.98
CA GLY A 20 8.88 -3.34 29.27
C GLY A 20 8.64 -1.83 29.17
N TYR A 21 8.25 -1.32 28.00
CA TYR A 21 7.98 0.10 27.82
C TYR A 21 6.49 0.41 27.96
N HIS A 22 6.11 1.03 29.08
CA HIS A 22 4.70 1.27 29.42
C HIS A 22 4.17 2.67 29.03
N ASN A 23 5.01 3.53 28.45
CA ASN A 23 4.59 4.84 27.95
C ASN A 23 4.32 4.79 26.44
N PHE A 24 3.05 4.78 26.07
CA PHE A 24 2.51 4.67 24.70
C PHE A 24 2.08 6.01 24.09
N ARG A 25 2.54 7.16 24.60
CA ARG A 25 2.19 8.49 24.04
C ARG A 25 2.63 8.68 22.59
N ASN A 26 3.56 7.85 22.12
CA ASN A 26 4.01 7.78 20.74
C ASN A 26 3.04 7.04 19.81
N LEU A 27 2.06 6.30 20.36
CA LEU A 27 1.05 5.52 19.64
C LEU A 27 -0.38 6.02 19.89
N ILE A 28 -0.64 6.57 21.09
CA ILE A 28 -1.98 6.96 21.56
C ILE A 28 -1.94 8.41 22.04
N THR A 29 -2.93 9.20 21.63
CA THR A 29 -3.11 10.60 22.03
C THR A 29 -3.60 10.72 23.49
N LEU A 30 -3.56 11.92 24.07
CA LEU A 30 -4.08 12.16 25.42
C LEU A 30 -5.58 11.83 25.55
N GLY A 31 -6.34 12.04 24.48
CA GLY A 31 -7.77 11.71 24.39
C GLY A 31 -8.05 10.27 23.93
N GLY A 32 -7.10 9.35 24.09
CA GLY A 32 -7.36 7.91 23.88
C GLY A 32 -7.46 7.45 22.43
N TRP A 33 -7.35 8.36 21.47
CA TRP A 33 -7.32 8.00 20.04
C TRP A 33 -5.97 7.43 19.64
N VAL A 34 -5.97 6.54 18.65
CA VAL A 34 -4.75 6.15 17.95
C VAL A 34 -4.14 7.39 17.26
N SER A 35 -2.85 7.62 17.44
CA SER A 35 -2.15 8.74 16.83
C SER A 35 -2.08 8.56 15.31
N HIS A 36 -2.36 9.63 14.56
CA HIS A 36 -2.20 9.60 13.09
C HIS A 36 -0.72 9.41 12.73
N LYS A 37 0.16 10.22 13.31
CA LYS A 37 1.61 10.07 13.16
C LYS A 37 2.11 9.23 14.33
N ILE A 38 2.55 8.03 14.03
CA ILE A 38 3.17 7.14 15.00
C ILE A 38 4.69 7.27 14.89
N ASN A 39 5.34 7.38 16.04
CA ASN A 39 6.79 7.34 16.13
C ASN A 39 7.19 6.10 16.94
N ALA A 40 7.74 5.09 16.30
CA ALA A 40 8.29 3.94 16.99
C ALA A 40 9.45 4.37 17.90
N ARG A 41 9.59 3.71 19.05
CA ARG A 41 10.70 3.95 19.97
C ARG A 41 12.04 3.61 19.32
N LYS A 42 13.00 4.53 19.39
CA LYS A 42 14.33 4.38 18.78
C LYS A 42 15.07 3.19 19.37
N GLU A 43 14.88 2.95 20.66
CA GLU A 43 15.45 1.83 21.42
C GLU A 43 15.01 0.47 20.86
N LEU A 44 13.86 0.41 20.18
CA LEU A 44 13.31 -0.81 19.58
C LEU A 44 13.68 -0.97 18.11
N PHE A 45 14.39 -0.02 17.48
CA PHE A 45 14.79 -0.13 16.07
C PHE A 45 15.60 -1.40 15.77
N PRO A 46 16.59 -1.80 16.61
CA PRO A 46 17.30 -3.05 16.39
C PRO A 46 16.39 -4.29 16.38
N ILE A 47 15.25 -4.23 17.08
CA ILE A 47 14.25 -5.30 17.09
C ILE A 47 13.47 -5.31 15.78
N TYR A 48 13.02 -4.14 15.30
CA TYR A 48 12.31 -4.03 14.03
C TYR A 48 13.18 -4.48 12.85
N HIS A 49 14.47 -4.12 12.85
CA HIS A 49 15.41 -4.47 11.77
C HIS A 49 15.70 -5.97 11.66
N ARG A 50 15.48 -6.74 12.73
CA ARG A 50 15.62 -8.21 12.71
C ARG A 50 14.50 -8.90 11.94
N PHE A 51 13.34 -8.29 11.78
CA PHE A 51 12.25 -8.91 11.04
C PHE A 51 12.55 -9.06 9.54
N ASN A 52 11.82 -9.95 8.89
CA ASN A 52 11.84 -10.05 7.44
C ASN A 52 11.32 -8.74 6.84
N GLU A 53 12.08 -8.18 5.90
CA GLU A 53 11.86 -6.83 5.39
C GLU A 53 10.52 -6.71 4.63
N LEU A 54 10.13 -7.74 3.88
CA LEU A 54 8.84 -7.79 3.18
C LEU A 54 7.67 -7.86 4.17
N LYS A 55 7.81 -8.64 5.25
CA LYS A 55 6.81 -8.69 6.32
C LYS A 55 6.64 -7.34 6.99
N LEU A 56 7.75 -6.68 7.33
CA LEU A 56 7.70 -5.36 7.97
C LEU A 56 7.10 -4.31 7.04
N LEU A 57 7.45 -4.32 5.74
CA LEU A 57 6.82 -3.49 4.72
C LEU A 57 5.29 -3.68 4.69
N ASN A 58 4.79 -4.92 4.78
CA ASN A 58 3.35 -5.18 4.76
C ASN A 58 2.61 -4.55 5.93
N VAL A 59 3.29 -4.41 7.07
CA VAL A 59 2.70 -3.80 8.26
C VAL A 59 2.80 -2.29 8.20
N VAL A 60 3.93 -1.73 7.76
CA VAL A 60 4.11 -0.27 7.66
C VAL A 60 3.27 0.34 6.53
N ASN A 61 3.22 -0.31 5.37
CA ASN A 61 2.55 0.23 4.20
C ASN A 61 1.05 -0.11 4.25
N SER A 62 0.22 0.90 4.47
CA SER A 62 -1.24 0.77 4.48
C SER A 62 -1.87 0.94 3.08
N GLY A 63 -1.09 1.40 2.10
CA GLY A 63 -1.57 1.71 0.76
C GLY A 63 -1.85 0.49 -0.10
N GLU A 64 -2.91 0.56 -0.90
CA GLU A 64 -3.16 -0.38 -1.99
C GLU A 64 -2.39 0.07 -3.22
N HIS A 65 -1.70 -0.87 -3.87
CA HIS A 65 -0.93 -0.61 -5.08
C HIS A 65 -1.56 -1.32 -6.27
N PRO A 66 -1.70 -0.65 -7.43
CA PRO A 66 -2.27 -1.27 -8.61
C PRO A 66 -1.37 -2.42 -9.10
N HIS A 67 -1.92 -3.36 -9.86
CA HIS A 67 -1.14 -4.46 -10.43
C HIS A 67 0.02 -3.97 -11.32
N THR A 68 -0.21 -2.93 -12.11
CA THR A 68 0.80 -2.26 -12.90
C THR A 68 0.82 -0.78 -12.54
N THR A 69 2.01 -0.21 -12.38
CA THR A 69 2.18 1.22 -12.12
C THR A 69 3.24 1.81 -13.05
N PHE A 70 3.08 3.10 -13.35
CA PHE A 70 4.07 3.92 -14.05
C PHE A 70 4.94 4.73 -13.08
N SER A 71 4.68 4.59 -11.76
CA SER A 71 5.53 5.14 -10.72
C SER A 71 6.80 4.33 -10.54
N SER A 72 7.77 4.92 -9.86
CA SER A 72 8.98 4.21 -9.46
C SER A 72 8.68 3.14 -8.39
N PRO A 73 9.32 1.95 -8.44
CA PRO A 73 9.26 1.03 -7.31
C PRO A 73 9.80 1.62 -6.00
N TYR A 74 10.67 2.63 -6.09
CA TYR A 74 11.26 3.30 -4.91
C TYR A 74 10.27 4.21 -4.20
N SER A 75 9.35 4.85 -4.92
CA SER A 75 8.37 5.73 -4.28
C SER A 75 7.45 4.94 -3.34
N ASN A 76 7.14 3.68 -3.68
CA ASN A 76 6.32 2.80 -2.85
C ASN A 76 7.04 2.31 -1.59
N LEU A 77 8.36 2.46 -1.52
CA LEU A 77 9.18 2.11 -0.37
C LEU A 77 9.48 3.31 0.52
N ARG A 78 9.07 4.53 0.16
CA ARG A 78 9.40 5.75 0.90
C ARG A 78 8.93 5.71 2.35
N GLU A 79 7.66 5.40 2.59
CA GLU A 79 7.11 5.30 3.96
C GLU A 79 7.85 4.24 4.78
N PHE A 80 8.22 3.14 4.13
CA PHE A 80 8.99 2.08 4.78
C PHE A 80 10.41 2.54 5.12
N LYS A 81 11.07 3.29 4.23
CA LYS A 81 12.37 3.92 4.48
C LYS A 81 12.29 4.87 5.68
N GLU A 82 11.30 5.76 5.68
CA GLU A 82 11.05 6.70 6.79
C GLU A 82 10.81 5.97 8.13
N PHE A 83 10.09 4.84 8.12
CA PHE A 83 9.92 4.01 9.31
C PHE A 83 11.24 3.36 9.76
N ILE A 84 12.05 2.85 8.85
CA ILE A 84 13.32 2.20 9.19
C ILE A 84 14.34 3.19 9.76
N GLU A 85 14.42 4.39 9.18
CA GLU A 85 15.43 5.40 9.53
C GLU A 85 15.00 6.25 10.74
N HIS A 86 13.71 6.55 10.85
CA HIS A 86 13.20 7.52 11.82
C HIS A 86 12.08 6.98 12.71
N GLY A 87 11.65 5.73 12.52
CA GLY A 87 10.55 5.12 13.26
C GLY A 87 9.19 5.75 12.93
N THR A 88 9.12 6.64 11.94
CA THR A 88 7.91 7.38 11.62
C THR A 88 7.04 6.58 10.68
N ALA A 89 5.75 6.45 11.02
CA ALA A 89 4.75 5.87 10.14
C ALA A 89 3.41 6.60 10.32
N TYR A 90 2.56 6.48 9.30
CA TYR A 90 1.28 7.18 9.24
C TYR A 90 0.14 6.17 9.18
N ILE A 91 -0.84 6.31 10.07
CA ILE A 91 -2.10 5.57 9.98
C ILE A 91 -3.03 6.36 9.07
N ASN A 92 -2.97 6.04 7.78
CA ASN A 92 -3.75 6.68 6.73
C ASN A 92 -5.13 6.03 6.58
N GLY A 93 -6.15 6.82 6.22
CA GLY A 93 -7.46 6.32 5.78
C GLY A 93 -8.46 5.98 6.90
N ARG A 94 -8.23 6.46 8.12
CA ARG A 94 -9.17 6.32 9.24
C ARG A 94 -9.52 7.67 9.87
N PRO A 95 -10.69 8.28 9.56
CA PRO A 95 -11.06 9.57 10.13
C PRO A 95 -11.33 9.48 11.64
N ASP A 96 -11.88 8.37 12.13
CA ASP A 96 -12.26 8.22 13.54
C ASP A 96 -11.18 7.66 14.46
N ARG A 97 -10.10 7.02 13.97
CA ARG A 97 -8.94 6.59 14.80
C ARG A 97 -9.28 5.81 16.09
N THR A 98 -10.45 5.17 16.16
CA THR A 98 -10.88 4.34 17.30
C THR A 98 -10.02 3.08 17.42
N ILE A 99 -10.28 2.14 18.34
CA ILE A 99 -9.69 0.79 18.28
C ILE A 99 -10.83 -0.18 18.01
N ARG A 100 -10.67 -1.03 17.00
CA ARG A 100 -11.70 -1.99 16.56
C ARG A 100 -11.18 -3.40 16.68
N PHE A 101 -11.99 -4.31 17.23
CA PHE A 101 -11.62 -5.71 17.37
C PHE A 101 -12.82 -6.66 17.36
N CYS A 102 -12.55 -7.92 17.05
CA CYS A 102 -13.53 -8.98 17.15
C CYS A 102 -13.24 -9.82 18.39
N ASN A 103 -14.19 -9.87 19.33
CA ASN A 103 -14.06 -10.62 20.59
C ASN A 103 -13.69 -12.09 20.34
N VAL A 104 -14.35 -12.72 19.37
CA VAL A 104 -14.12 -14.14 19.02
C VAL A 104 -12.69 -14.33 18.49
N CYS A 105 -12.22 -13.48 17.57
CA CYS A 105 -10.84 -13.52 17.08
C CYS A 105 -9.81 -13.35 18.19
N ILE A 106 -10.04 -12.45 19.16
CA ILE A 106 -9.10 -12.22 20.26
C ILE A 106 -8.94 -13.48 21.13
N ILE A 107 -10.06 -14.12 21.49
CA ILE A 107 -10.05 -15.36 22.27
C ILE A 107 -9.39 -16.51 21.50
N GLU A 108 -9.71 -16.66 20.21
CA GLU A 108 -9.08 -17.68 19.35
C GLU A 108 -7.58 -17.46 19.18
N ASN A 109 -7.16 -16.20 18.95
CA ASN A 109 -5.75 -15.84 18.83
C ASN A 109 -5.00 -16.12 20.13
N LYS A 110 -5.60 -15.86 21.30
CA LYS A 110 -5.01 -16.25 22.59
C LYS A 110 -4.83 -17.75 22.69
N LYS A 111 -5.86 -18.54 22.37
CA LYS A 111 -5.77 -20.01 22.42
C LYS A 111 -4.69 -20.55 21.47
N LYS A 112 -4.57 -19.97 20.29
CA LYS A 112 -3.68 -20.46 19.23
C LYS A 112 -2.23 -19.96 19.36
N TYR A 113 -2.04 -18.72 19.77
CA TYR A 113 -0.74 -18.04 19.73
C TYR A 113 -0.29 -17.49 21.10
N GLY A 114 -1.11 -17.64 22.14
CA GLY A 114 -0.85 -17.11 23.48
C GLY A 114 -1.05 -15.60 23.62
N VAL A 115 -1.51 -14.91 22.57
CA VAL A 115 -1.62 -13.45 22.54
C VAL A 115 -2.79 -13.02 21.65
N GLY A 116 -3.47 -11.94 22.04
CA GLY A 116 -4.39 -11.23 21.17
C GLY A 116 -3.66 -10.18 20.34
N TYR A 117 -4.23 -9.80 19.21
CA TYR A 117 -3.71 -8.72 18.36
C TYR A 117 -4.83 -8.17 17.48
N LEU A 118 -4.69 -6.92 17.05
CA LEU A 118 -5.64 -6.29 16.14
C LEU A 118 -5.26 -6.60 14.70
N LYS A 119 -6.25 -6.95 13.90
CA LYS A 119 -6.04 -7.20 12.47
C LYS A 119 -6.08 -5.91 11.66
N LYS A 120 -5.33 -5.87 10.56
CA LYS A 120 -5.19 -4.71 9.67
C LYS A 120 -6.49 -4.33 8.96
N ASP A 121 -7.30 -5.32 8.59
CA ASP A 121 -8.60 -5.11 7.94
C ASP A 121 -9.63 -4.43 8.86
N TRP A 122 -9.48 -4.54 10.17
CA TRP A 122 -10.33 -3.85 11.16
C TRP A 122 -10.09 -2.34 11.21
N GLU A 123 -9.01 -1.81 10.62
CA GLU A 123 -8.79 -0.36 10.51
C GLU A 123 -9.82 0.30 9.60
N PHE A 124 -10.26 -0.42 8.56
CA PHE A 124 -11.14 0.09 7.49
C PHE A 124 -12.53 -0.56 7.48
N SER A 125 -12.76 -1.52 8.37
CA SER A 125 -14.01 -2.26 8.48
C SER A 125 -14.60 -2.11 9.87
N ARG A 126 -15.94 -2.10 9.95
CA ARG A 126 -16.69 -2.25 11.23
C ARG A 126 -17.16 -3.68 11.45
N TYR A 127 -16.65 -4.61 10.64
CA TYR A 127 -17.12 -5.99 10.56
C TYR A 127 -15.96 -6.98 10.48
N CYS A 128 -16.09 -8.08 11.20
CA CYS A 128 -15.15 -9.19 11.15
C CYS A 128 -15.51 -10.15 10.00
N PHE A 129 -14.68 -10.21 8.96
CA PHE A 129 -14.90 -11.09 7.82
C PHE A 129 -14.73 -12.59 8.12
N ILE A 130 -14.12 -12.94 9.26
CA ILE A 130 -13.91 -14.34 9.67
C ILE A 130 -15.17 -14.86 10.36
N HIS A 131 -15.61 -14.16 11.41
CA HIS A 131 -16.73 -14.59 12.26
C HIS A 131 -18.07 -14.04 11.83
N LYS A 132 -18.09 -13.18 10.82
CA LYS A 132 -19.30 -12.59 10.26
C LYS A 132 -20.12 -11.75 11.27
N VAL A 133 -19.44 -11.06 12.19
CA VAL A 133 -20.05 -10.22 13.24
C VAL A 133 -19.53 -8.79 13.22
N PRO A 134 -20.28 -7.81 13.76
CA PRO A 134 -19.78 -6.46 13.99
C PRO A 134 -18.55 -6.45 14.89
N LEU A 135 -17.67 -5.48 14.69
CA LEU A 135 -16.52 -5.25 15.56
C LEU A 135 -16.95 -4.43 16.78
N SER A 136 -16.34 -4.73 17.92
CA SER A 136 -16.35 -3.87 19.09
C SER A 136 -15.44 -2.68 18.82
N GLU A 137 -15.91 -1.47 19.11
CA GLU A 137 -15.13 -0.23 19.04
C GLU A 137 -14.89 0.32 20.44
N THR A 138 -13.64 0.61 20.78
CA THR A 138 -13.36 1.38 21.99
C THR A 138 -13.93 2.78 21.86
N ILE A 139 -14.71 3.22 22.84
CA ILE A 139 -15.06 4.64 22.92
C ILE A 139 -13.75 5.40 23.23
N PRO A 140 -13.50 6.55 22.59
CA PRO A 140 -12.34 7.37 22.93
C PRO A 140 -12.50 7.91 24.36
N PHE A 141 -11.59 7.50 25.25
CA PHE A 141 -11.53 7.98 26.63
C PHE A 141 -10.22 8.72 26.93
N SER A 142 -9.76 8.69 28.18
CA SER A 142 -8.40 9.09 28.51
C SER A 142 -7.37 8.10 27.95
N TYR A 143 -6.16 8.61 27.73
CA TYR A 143 -4.97 7.82 27.42
C TYR A 143 -4.82 6.56 28.30
N LYS A 144 -5.04 6.68 29.62
CA LYS A 144 -4.85 5.56 30.57
C LYS A 144 -5.83 4.42 30.31
N LYS A 145 -7.12 4.72 30.13
CA LYS A 145 -8.14 3.72 29.83
C LYS A 145 -7.84 2.98 28.53
N THR A 146 -7.43 3.72 27.50
CA THR A 146 -7.09 3.13 26.19
C THR A 146 -5.89 2.20 26.29
N VAL A 147 -4.84 2.59 27.03
CA VAL A 147 -3.66 1.75 27.27
C VAL A 147 -4.04 0.46 28.02
N ASN A 148 -4.92 0.55 29.02
CA ASN A 148 -5.40 -0.62 29.76
C ASN A 148 -6.19 -1.56 28.84
N ALA A 149 -7.22 -1.06 28.15
CA ALA A 149 -8.02 -1.84 27.22
C ALA A 149 -7.16 -2.52 26.13
N MET A 150 -6.18 -1.79 25.59
CA MET A 150 -5.25 -2.36 24.62
C MET A 150 -4.34 -3.44 25.25
N SER A 151 -3.91 -3.25 26.50
CA SER A 151 -3.12 -4.26 27.21
C SER A 151 -3.92 -5.53 27.48
N ASP A 152 -5.21 -5.41 27.79
CA ASP A 152 -6.12 -6.55 27.96
C ASP A 152 -6.30 -7.30 26.64
N ILE A 153 -6.58 -6.58 25.55
CA ILE A 153 -6.71 -7.15 24.20
C ILE A 153 -5.45 -7.93 23.83
N ILE A 154 -4.26 -7.38 24.06
CA ILE A 154 -2.99 -8.07 23.78
C ILE A 154 -2.82 -9.32 24.65
N GLN A 155 -3.25 -9.29 25.91
CA GLN A 155 -3.28 -10.47 26.78
C GLN A 155 -4.41 -11.46 26.42
N GLY A 156 -5.20 -11.14 25.39
CA GLY A 156 -6.34 -11.91 24.93
C GLY A 156 -7.49 -11.92 25.93
N VAL A 157 -7.58 -10.90 26.76
CA VAL A 157 -8.67 -10.62 27.68
C VAL A 157 -9.57 -9.59 26.99
N LEU A 158 -10.88 -9.77 27.10
CA LEU A 158 -11.82 -8.76 26.62
C LEU A 158 -11.82 -7.61 27.63
N PRO A 159 -11.69 -6.34 27.20
CA PRO A 159 -11.81 -5.21 28.11
C PRO A 159 -13.19 -5.20 28.82
N GLU A 160 -13.36 -4.36 29.82
CA GLU A 160 -14.66 -4.22 30.50
C GLU A 160 -15.71 -3.57 29.57
N ASN A 161 -16.97 -4.00 29.66
CA ASN A 161 -18.04 -3.61 28.73
C ASN A 161 -18.29 -2.10 28.67
N ASP A 162 -17.95 -1.35 29.71
CA ASP A 162 -18.07 0.12 29.73
C ASP A 162 -17.05 0.81 28.81
N ASP A 163 -16.04 0.08 28.32
CA ASP A 163 -14.96 0.63 27.51
C ASP A 163 -15.19 0.49 25.98
N PHE A 164 -16.27 -0.14 25.52
CA PHE A 164 -16.53 -0.30 24.07
C PHE A 164 -18.00 -0.49 23.71
N VAL A 165 -18.33 -0.11 22.48
CA VAL A 165 -19.66 -0.26 21.88
C VAL A 165 -19.58 -1.16 20.66
N ILE A 166 -20.65 -1.92 20.42
CA ILE A 166 -20.78 -2.70 19.19
C ILE A 166 -21.06 -1.73 18.04
N SER A 167 -20.24 -1.78 17.00
CA SER A 167 -20.42 -0.93 15.82
C SER A 167 -21.82 -1.11 15.22
N PRO A 168 -22.60 -0.04 15.00
CA PRO A 168 -23.88 -0.14 14.30
C PRO A 168 -23.66 -0.70 12.89
N LEU A 169 -24.43 -1.73 12.53
CA LEU A 169 -24.46 -2.29 11.19
C LEU A 169 -25.25 -1.36 10.28
N GLU A 170 -24.59 -0.68 9.33
CA GLU A 170 -25.30 -0.14 8.17
C GLU A 170 -25.50 -1.28 7.15
N GLU A 171 -26.73 -1.76 7.02
CA GLU A 171 -27.13 -2.87 6.14
C GLU A 171 -26.89 -2.62 4.64
N THR A 172 -26.42 -1.44 4.22
CA THR A 172 -26.29 -1.08 2.80
C THR A 172 -24.88 -1.23 2.23
N LYS A 173 -23.85 -1.52 3.03
CA LYS A 173 -22.45 -1.62 2.56
C LYS A 173 -21.93 -3.05 2.29
N TRP A 174 -22.80 -4.07 2.36
CA TRP A 174 -22.40 -5.49 2.21
C TRP A 174 -21.85 -5.88 0.84
N LYS A 175 -22.17 -5.14 -0.24
CA LYS A 175 -21.99 -5.63 -1.62
C LYS A 175 -20.66 -5.28 -2.28
N GLU A 176 -19.86 -4.36 -1.73
CA GLU A 176 -18.68 -3.84 -2.45
C GLU A 176 -17.33 -4.15 -1.82
N ILE A 177 -17.26 -4.62 -0.58
CA ILE A 177 -15.98 -4.97 0.06
C ILE A 177 -15.58 -6.39 -0.35
N LYS A 178 -15.35 -6.60 -1.65
CA LYS A 178 -14.55 -7.74 -2.10
C LYS A 178 -13.20 -7.61 -1.39
N LYS A 179 -12.73 -8.69 -0.74
CA LYS A 179 -11.35 -8.85 -0.28
C LYS A 179 -10.42 -8.66 -1.49
N GLN A 180 -10.14 -7.42 -1.88
CA GLN A 180 -9.00 -7.17 -2.72
C GLN A 180 -7.80 -7.61 -1.90
N GLN A 181 -7.05 -8.59 -2.41
CA GLN A 181 -5.77 -8.93 -1.81
C GLN A 181 -4.92 -7.66 -1.86
N LYS A 182 -4.83 -6.96 -0.73
CA LYS A 182 -3.99 -5.78 -0.62
C LYS A 182 -2.55 -6.24 -0.84
N LYS A 183 -2.01 -5.94 -2.02
CA LYS A 183 -0.60 -6.18 -2.31
C LYS A 183 0.16 -4.92 -1.89
N PRO A 184 1.22 -5.06 -1.07
CA PRO A 184 2.02 -3.93 -0.60
C PRO A 184 2.79 -3.24 -1.74
N LEU A 185 2.91 -3.91 -2.89
CA LEU A 185 3.73 -3.54 -4.03
C LEU A 185 3.03 -3.96 -5.32
N SER A 186 3.27 -3.20 -6.37
CA SER A 186 2.80 -3.52 -7.71
C SER A 186 3.52 -4.75 -8.27
N THR A 187 2.84 -5.47 -9.15
CA THR A 187 3.42 -6.68 -9.79
C THR A 187 4.30 -6.35 -10.99
N LEU A 188 4.13 -5.15 -11.58
CA LEU A 188 4.91 -4.65 -12.70
C LEU A 188 5.06 -3.13 -12.61
N TYR A 189 6.28 -2.65 -12.78
CA TYR A 189 6.61 -1.23 -12.83
C TYR A 189 7.03 -0.86 -14.25
N ILE A 190 6.44 0.18 -14.83
CA ILE A 190 6.80 0.67 -16.16
C ILE A 190 7.84 1.77 -16.00
N LYS A 191 9.04 1.56 -16.54
CA LYS A 191 10.12 2.56 -16.46
C LYS A 191 9.85 3.76 -17.37
N PRO A 192 10.40 4.95 -17.04
CA PRO A 192 10.28 6.14 -17.88
C PRO A 192 10.67 5.91 -19.35
N CYS A 193 11.71 5.12 -19.61
CA CYS A 193 12.12 4.80 -20.98
C CYS A 193 11.08 4.01 -21.79
N ALA A 194 10.40 3.04 -21.17
CA ALA A 194 9.31 2.32 -21.82
C ALA A 194 8.08 3.23 -22.00
N SER A 195 7.77 4.05 -20.99
CA SER A 195 6.68 5.03 -21.07
C SER A 195 6.91 6.04 -22.19
N PHE A 196 8.15 6.50 -22.37
CA PHE A 196 8.54 7.42 -23.43
C PHE A 196 8.36 6.80 -24.82
N LEU A 197 8.81 5.56 -25.05
CA LEU A 197 8.56 4.88 -26.32
C LEU A 197 7.06 4.77 -26.65
N MET A 198 6.24 4.44 -25.64
CA MET A 198 4.79 4.37 -25.82
C MET A 198 4.20 5.74 -26.17
N LYS A 199 4.66 6.80 -25.51
CA LYS A 199 4.26 8.18 -25.80
C LYS A 199 4.57 8.57 -27.25
N GLU A 200 5.81 8.38 -27.69
CA GLU A 200 6.23 8.71 -29.05
C GLU A 200 5.37 7.96 -30.08
N TRP A 201 5.18 6.65 -29.86
CA TRP A 201 4.33 5.85 -30.74
C TRP A 201 2.89 6.34 -30.78
N ILE A 202 2.31 6.73 -29.63
CA ILE A 202 0.94 7.28 -29.56
C ILE A 202 0.85 8.57 -30.39
N TYR A 203 1.85 9.44 -30.29
CA TYR A 203 1.90 10.68 -31.05
C TYR A 203 2.00 10.41 -32.56
N GLU A 204 2.88 9.51 -32.98
CA GLU A 204 3.06 9.14 -34.39
C GLU A 204 1.80 8.48 -34.98
N ASN A 205 1.11 7.66 -34.19
CA ASN A 205 -0.07 6.88 -34.63
C ASN A 205 -1.40 7.54 -34.23
N ARG A 206 -1.40 8.81 -33.82
CA ARG A 206 -2.57 9.52 -33.29
C ARG A 206 -3.79 9.51 -34.22
N ILE A 207 -3.57 9.55 -35.54
CA ILE A 207 -4.67 9.53 -36.53
C ILE A 207 -5.38 8.18 -36.49
N ILE A 208 -4.63 7.08 -36.60
CA ILE A 208 -5.14 5.71 -36.53
C ILE A 208 -5.81 5.45 -35.18
N LEU A 209 -5.16 5.86 -34.09
CA LEU A 209 -5.72 5.73 -32.74
C LEU A 209 -7.04 6.48 -32.58
N THR A 210 -7.18 7.66 -33.18
CA THR A 210 -8.44 8.41 -33.10
C THR A 210 -9.58 7.58 -33.68
N GLU A 211 -9.36 6.90 -34.80
CA GLU A 211 -10.38 6.05 -35.45
C GLU A 211 -10.71 4.79 -34.64
N LEU A 212 -9.69 4.16 -34.06
CA LEU A 212 -9.84 2.95 -33.24
C LEU A 212 -10.51 3.21 -31.88
N LEU A 213 -10.26 4.38 -31.29
CA LEU A 213 -10.67 4.71 -29.92
C LEU A 213 -12.02 5.44 -29.84
N GLN A 214 -12.43 6.13 -30.90
CA GLN A 214 -13.66 6.94 -30.95
C GLN A 214 -14.90 6.18 -30.49
N LYS A 215 -15.02 4.89 -30.85
CA LYS A 215 -16.24 4.09 -30.60
C LYS A 215 -16.26 3.31 -29.27
N LYS A 216 -15.14 3.22 -28.55
CA LYS A 216 -15.01 2.26 -27.43
C LYS A 216 -14.61 2.86 -26.09
N LEU A 217 -13.98 4.05 -26.07
CA LEU A 217 -13.15 4.40 -24.92
C LEU A 217 -13.42 5.71 -24.21
N TYR A 218 -13.91 6.74 -24.91
CA TYR A 218 -14.03 8.06 -24.30
C TYR A 218 -15.31 8.82 -24.65
N ASP A 219 -16.14 8.31 -25.57
CA ASP A 219 -17.32 9.02 -26.09
C ASP A 219 -17.00 10.48 -26.49
N LEU A 220 -15.77 10.68 -26.99
CA LEU A 220 -15.25 11.98 -27.40
C LEU A 220 -15.42 12.13 -28.90
N GLN A 221 -15.72 13.36 -29.32
CA GLN A 221 -15.68 13.75 -30.72
C GLN A 221 -14.27 13.54 -31.30
N LYS A 222 -14.21 13.17 -32.59
CA LYS A 222 -12.98 12.74 -33.29
C LYS A 222 -11.88 13.81 -33.22
N ASP A 223 -12.26 15.06 -33.44
CA ASP A 223 -11.40 16.25 -33.40
C ASP A 223 -10.85 16.52 -31.99
N VAL A 224 -11.68 16.38 -30.95
CA VAL A 224 -11.26 16.55 -29.56
C VAL A 224 -10.23 15.49 -29.17
N LEU A 225 -10.50 14.23 -29.51
CA LEU A 225 -9.59 13.13 -29.22
C LEU A 225 -8.26 13.28 -29.98
N LEU A 226 -8.29 13.65 -31.25
CA LEU A 226 -7.08 13.89 -32.04
C LEU A 226 -6.24 15.03 -31.43
N LYS A 227 -6.89 16.12 -31.01
CA LYS A 227 -6.21 17.24 -30.33
C LYS A 227 -5.57 16.77 -29.01
N GLN A 228 -6.26 15.97 -28.21
CA GLN A 228 -5.73 15.42 -26.97
C GLN A 228 -4.55 14.46 -27.19
N LEU A 229 -4.61 13.57 -28.18
CA LEU A 229 -3.51 12.68 -28.54
C LEU A 229 -2.30 13.45 -29.08
N THR A 230 -2.51 14.62 -29.68
CA THR A 230 -1.43 15.50 -30.18
C THR A 230 -0.77 16.27 -29.03
N LEU A 231 -1.56 16.88 -28.15
CA LEU A 231 -1.07 17.78 -27.10
C LEU A 231 -0.63 17.04 -25.83
N TYR A 232 -1.30 15.93 -25.50
CA TYR A 232 -1.14 15.21 -24.24
C TYR A 232 -1.03 13.68 -24.42
N PRO A 233 -0.14 13.17 -25.30
CA PRO A 233 0.00 11.73 -25.53
C PRO A 233 0.35 10.95 -24.25
N ASP A 234 1.07 11.57 -23.32
CA ASP A 234 1.45 10.98 -22.02
C ASP A 234 0.23 10.52 -21.19
N TRP A 235 -0.88 11.27 -21.26
CA TRP A 235 -2.10 10.95 -20.50
C TRP A 235 -2.78 9.66 -20.97
N TYR A 236 -2.44 9.20 -22.18
CA TYR A 236 -3.00 8.00 -22.78
C TYR A 236 -2.14 6.76 -22.59
N VAL A 237 -0.84 6.91 -22.28
CA VAL A 237 0.09 5.78 -22.13
C VAL A 237 -0.45 4.73 -21.16
N SER A 238 -0.80 5.14 -19.93
CA SER A 238 -1.30 4.23 -18.91
C SER A 238 -2.63 3.59 -19.32
N LYS A 239 -3.56 4.39 -19.84
CA LYS A 239 -4.89 3.93 -20.24
C LYS A 239 -4.81 2.90 -21.36
N LEU A 240 -4.03 3.17 -22.40
CA LEU A 240 -3.83 2.26 -23.53
C LEU A 240 -3.06 1.02 -23.09
N TYR A 241 -2.06 1.14 -22.23
CA TYR A 241 -1.34 -0.02 -21.71
C TYR A 241 -2.27 -0.97 -20.96
N HIS A 242 -3.13 -0.45 -20.07
CA HIS A 242 -4.09 -1.28 -19.35
C HIS A 242 -5.12 -1.96 -20.26
N LYS A 243 -5.43 -1.36 -21.42
CA LYS A 243 -6.41 -1.88 -22.39
C LYS A 243 -5.80 -2.57 -23.60
N ARG A 244 -4.48 -2.74 -23.66
CA ARG A 244 -3.73 -3.32 -24.79
C ARG A 244 -4.17 -4.74 -25.20
N HIS A 245 -4.96 -5.42 -24.37
CA HIS A 245 -5.50 -6.75 -24.70
C HIS A 245 -6.83 -6.68 -25.46
N ASP A 246 -7.41 -5.49 -25.64
CA ASP A 246 -8.53 -5.27 -26.57
C ASP A 246 -8.05 -5.56 -28.00
N GLU A 247 -8.89 -6.23 -28.78
CA GLU A 247 -8.65 -6.55 -30.19
C GLU A 247 -8.38 -5.30 -31.02
N SER A 248 -8.97 -4.15 -30.66
CA SER A 248 -8.71 -2.88 -31.37
C SER A 248 -7.32 -2.29 -31.10
N LEU A 249 -6.54 -2.84 -30.15
CA LEU A 249 -5.23 -2.33 -29.75
C LEU A 249 -4.09 -3.32 -30.02
N VAL A 250 -4.30 -4.30 -30.90
CA VAL A 250 -3.27 -5.28 -31.28
C VAL A 250 -2.00 -4.60 -31.79
N ILE A 251 -2.12 -3.59 -32.66
CA ILE A 251 -0.95 -2.83 -33.17
C ILE A 251 -0.11 -2.20 -32.06
N PHE A 252 -0.76 -1.68 -31.01
CA PHE A 252 -0.08 -1.07 -29.87
C PHE A 252 0.55 -2.14 -28.98
N LYS A 253 -0.15 -3.25 -28.74
CA LYS A 253 0.36 -4.40 -27.99
C LYS A 253 1.61 -4.99 -28.64
N ASP A 254 1.58 -5.15 -29.95
CA ASP A 254 2.70 -5.70 -30.73
C ASP A 254 3.89 -4.77 -30.69
N TYR A 255 3.67 -3.47 -30.91
CA TYR A 255 4.72 -2.45 -30.77
C TYR A 255 5.38 -2.51 -29.37
N VAL A 256 4.58 -2.52 -28.30
CA VAL A 256 5.11 -2.61 -26.92
C VAL A 256 5.92 -3.89 -26.74
N THR A 257 5.42 -5.03 -27.22
CA THR A 257 6.08 -6.34 -27.06
C THR A 257 7.41 -6.42 -27.84
N GLN A 258 7.45 -5.82 -29.03
CA GLN A 258 8.64 -5.77 -29.87
C GLN A 258 9.71 -4.84 -29.30
N ASN A 259 9.32 -3.71 -28.71
CA ASN A 259 10.25 -2.66 -28.30
C ASN A 259 10.60 -2.63 -26.81
N THR A 260 9.92 -3.43 -25.99
CA THR A 260 10.17 -3.48 -24.53
C THR A 260 10.56 -4.87 -24.04
N CYS A 261 11.23 -4.92 -22.89
CA CYS A 261 11.55 -6.16 -22.20
C CYS A 261 11.31 -6.02 -20.70
N ILE A 262 11.04 -7.16 -20.04
CA ILE A 262 10.91 -7.22 -18.59
C ILE A 262 12.27 -7.57 -18.00
N ILE A 263 12.75 -6.71 -17.11
CA ILE A 263 13.93 -6.97 -16.29
C ILE A 263 13.53 -7.16 -14.82
N LYS A 264 14.43 -7.80 -14.06
CA LYS A 264 14.31 -7.89 -12.61
C LYS A 264 15.27 -6.91 -11.96
N GLU A 265 14.76 -6.05 -11.11
CA GLU A 265 15.54 -5.09 -10.36
C GLU A 265 15.52 -5.44 -8.88
N LYS A 266 16.71 -5.61 -8.33
CA LYS A 266 16.88 -5.84 -6.90
C LYS A 266 17.11 -4.52 -6.18
N TYR A 267 16.50 -4.36 -5.02
CA TYR A 267 16.66 -3.23 -4.13
C TYR A 267 16.35 -3.65 -2.70
N GLY A 268 16.87 -2.94 -1.70
CA GLY A 268 16.48 -3.13 -0.32
C GLY A 268 16.88 -1.93 0.51
N ILE A 269 16.20 -1.75 1.63
CA ILE A 269 16.44 -0.66 2.58
C ILE A 269 17.31 -1.19 3.72
N LEU A 270 16.94 -2.32 4.33
CA LEU A 270 17.73 -2.93 5.41
C LEU A 270 18.77 -3.91 4.88
N ARG A 271 18.38 -4.80 3.97
CA ARG A 271 19.30 -5.79 3.39
C ARG A 271 19.39 -5.57 1.89
N LYS A 272 20.62 -5.65 1.37
CA LYS A 272 20.86 -5.54 -0.07
C LYS A 272 20.00 -6.59 -0.79
N ASN A 273 19.19 -6.14 -1.75
CA ASN A 273 18.35 -6.99 -2.60
C ASN A 273 17.11 -7.66 -1.95
N SER A 274 16.60 -7.18 -0.82
CA SER A 274 15.39 -7.73 -0.17
C SER A 274 14.13 -7.73 -1.03
N PHE A 275 14.02 -6.80 -1.97
CA PHE A 275 12.92 -6.67 -2.90
C PHE A 275 13.39 -6.95 -4.32
N VAL A 276 12.56 -7.70 -5.06
CA VAL A 276 12.76 -7.98 -6.47
C VAL A 276 11.56 -7.43 -7.24
N PHE A 277 11.79 -6.36 -7.98
CA PHE A 277 10.79 -5.70 -8.79
C PHE A 277 10.86 -6.18 -10.24
N ARG A 278 9.70 -6.42 -10.83
CA ARG A 278 9.59 -6.62 -12.29
C ARG A 278 9.40 -5.25 -12.92
N CYS A 279 10.33 -4.87 -13.79
CA CYS A 279 10.29 -3.57 -14.46
C CYS A 279 10.22 -3.78 -15.98
N LEU A 280 9.26 -3.16 -16.64
CA LEU A 280 9.23 -3.06 -18.11
C LEU A 280 10.11 -1.89 -18.54
N LYS A 281 11.06 -2.13 -19.44
CA LYS A 281 11.95 -1.10 -20.00
C LYS A 281 12.03 -1.19 -21.52
N ALA A 282 12.45 -0.10 -22.16
CA ALA A 282 12.83 -0.09 -23.57
C ALA A 282 14.01 -1.04 -23.85
N LYS A 283 13.97 -1.82 -24.93
CA LYS A 283 15.07 -2.72 -25.34
C LYS A 283 16.30 -1.95 -25.80
N SER A 284 16.10 -0.86 -26.54
CA SER A 284 17.15 -0.04 -27.14
C SER A 284 17.97 0.78 -26.14
N ILE A 285 17.52 0.90 -24.89
CA ILE A 285 18.16 1.76 -23.89
C ILE A 285 18.99 0.92 -22.93
N ASN A 286 20.29 1.18 -22.86
CA ASN A 286 21.11 0.67 -21.76
C ASN A 286 20.83 1.48 -20.49
N CYS A 287 20.48 0.80 -19.40
CA CYS A 287 20.21 1.50 -18.14
C CYS A 287 21.48 1.99 -17.44
N ASN A 288 22.66 1.45 -17.77
CA ASN A 288 23.92 1.85 -17.16
C ASN A 288 24.48 3.14 -17.76
N ASP A 289 24.16 3.41 -19.04
CA ASP A 289 24.65 4.55 -19.81
C ASP A 289 23.53 5.57 -20.09
N CYS A 290 22.49 5.57 -19.27
CA CYS A 290 21.32 6.43 -19.46
C CYS A 290 21.70 7.88 -19.11
N THR A 291 22.14 8.65 -20.11
CA THR A 291 22.74 9.98 -19.93
C THR A 291 21.75 11.14 -19.82
N GLU A 292 20.47 11.01 -20.18
CA GLU A 292 19.61 12.20 -20.32
C GLU A 292 18.15 12.11 -19.80
N LYS A 293 17.77 13.20 -19.11
CA LYS A 293 16.54 14.02 -19.22
C LYS A 293 15.15 13.42 -18.95
N LEU A 294 14.99 12.10 -18.81
CA LEU A 294 13.70 11.48 -18.49
C LEU A 294 13.53 11.34 -16.97
N SER A 295 13.05 12.38 -16.28
CA SER A 295 12.74 12.42 -14.83
C SER A 295 13.80 11.74 -13.92
N SER A 296 14.78 12.52 -13.46
CA SER A 296 15.89 12.05 -12.62
C SER A 296 15.49 11.43 -11.27
N ARG A 297 14.22 11.53 -10.85
CA ARG A 297 13.75 11.00 -9.56
C ARG A 297 13.37 9.52 -9.60
N ASP A 298 13.11 8.95 -10.78
CA ASP A 298 12.41 7.66 -10.88
C ASP A 298 13.23 6.52 -11.52
N CYS A 299 14.34 6.82 -12.20
CA CYS A 299 15.15 5.80 -12.89
C CYS A 299 16.52 5.62 -12.22
N LYS A 300 16.57 4.80 -11.16
CA LYS A 300 17.73 4.13 -10.52
C LYS A 300 19.12 4.81 -10.33
N LEU A 301 19.43 5.98 -10.86
CA LEU A 301 20.83 6.43 -11.02
C LEU A 301 21.24 7.63 -10.19
N ARG A 302 20.47 8.06 -9.18
CA ARG A 302 20.93 9.11 -8.25
C ARG A 302 20.75 8.85 -6.75
N ASN A 303 20.35 7.64 -6.34
CA ASN A 303 20.32 7.26 -4.92
C ASN A 303 21.45 6.26 -4.60
N GLN A 304 22.67 6.58 -5.03
CA GLN A 304 23.83 6.20 -4.22
C GLN A 304 23.92 7.28 -3.13
N PHE A 305 24.21 6.85 -1.90
CA PHE A 305 24.14 7.59 -0.63
C PHE A 305 22.76 7.56 0.03
#